data_AF-M0BYZ6-F1
#
_entry.id   AF-M0BYZ6-F1
#
_cell.length_a   1.000
_cell.length_b   1.000
_cell.length_c   1.000
_cell.angle_alpha   90.00
_cell.angle_beta   90.00
_cell.angle_gamma   90.00
#
_symmetry.space_group_name_H-M   'P 1'
#
loop_
_entity.id
_entity.type
_entity.pdbx_description
1 polymer ?
#
loop_
_entity_poly.entity_id
_entity_poly.type
_entity_poly.pdbx_seq_one_letter_code
_entity_poly.pdbx_strand_id
1 'polypeptide(L)'
;MLTAFFGFLALVLTVGGVFGVAEARSYTDEQRTRAPRLWRAYAASSAVCCLVGVGSVAWLASGGTLWPVSGFASLAAALPCFVQARFHRTATIDRSPLAGRLAEVVARKLNFPEATGQA
;
A
#
# COMPACT_ATOMS: atom_id res chain seq x y z
N MET A 1 -14.12 -22.38 -3.74
CA MET A 1 -14.22 -20.97 -4.24
C MET A 1 -13.77 -19.96 -3.19
N LEU A 2 -14.33 -19.96 -1.96
CA LEU A 2 -13.91 -19.05 -0.88
C LEU A 2 -12.42 -19.11 -0.54
N THR A 3 -11.80 -20.30 -0.48
CA THR A 3 -10.36 -20.43 -0.22
C THR A 3 -9.50 -19.74 -1.28
N ALA A 4 -9.85 -19.88 -2.55
CA ALA A 4 -9.14 -19.22 -3.64
C ALA A 4 -9.32 -17.69 -3.57
N PHE A 5 -10.52 -17.21 -3.25
CA PHE A 5 -10.78 -15.80 -3.02
C PHE A 5 -9.95 -15.21 -1.88
N PHE A 6 -9.93 -15.87 -0.72
CA PHE A 6 -9.14 -15.40 0.44
C PHE A 6 -7.63 -15.57 0.22
N GLY A 7 -7.20 -16.59 -0.53
CA GLY A 7 -5.82 -16.71 -0.98
C GLY A 7 -5.40 -15.57 -1.91
N PHE A 8 -6.26 -15.18 -2.85
CA PHE A 8 -6.05 -14.01 -3.70
C PHE A 8 -6.03 -12.71 -2.88
N LEU A 9 -6.96 -12.53 -1.94
CA LEU A 9 -6.96 -11.37 -1.05
C LEU A 9 -5.67 -11.28 -0.21
N ALA A 10 -5.19 -12.42 0.31
CA ALA A 10 -3.93 -12.49 1.04
C ALA A 10 -2.74 -12.07 0.16
N LEU A 11 -2.71 -12.51 -1.10
CA LEU A 11 -1.71 -12.08 -2.08
C LEU A 11 -1.77 -10.56 -2.31
N VAL A 12 -2.98 -10.01 -2.51
CA VAL A 12 -3.19 -8.57 -2.68
C VAL A 12 -2.71 -7.78 -1.46
N LEU A 13 -2.97 -8.28 -0.24
CA LEU A 13 -2.47 -7.67 1.01
C LEU A 13 -0.94 -7.70 1.08
N THR A 14 -0.30 -8.81 0.72
CA THR A 14 1.15 -8.91 0.66
C THR A 14 1.73 -7.89 -0.30
N VAL A 15 1.25 -7.87 -1.55
CA VAL A 15 1.75 -6.98 -2.59
C VAL A 15 1.47 -5.51 -2.22
N GLY A 16 0.25 -5.20 -1.78
CA GLY A 16 -0.16 -3.86 -1.36
C GLY A 16 0.65 -3.36 -0.16
N GLY A 17 0.92 -4.23 0.83
CA GLY A 17 1.78 -3.90 1.97
C GLY A 17 3.23 -3.60 1.56
N VAL A 18 3.79 -4.38 0.63
CA VAL A 18 5.12 -4.10 0.05
C VAL A 18 5.14 -2.75 -0.65
N PHE A 19 4.12 -2.46 -1.48
CA PHE A 19 3.99 -1.16 -2.13
C PHE A 19 3.87 -0.02 -1.11
N GLY A 20 3.07 -0.17 -0.06
CA GLY A 20 2.92 0.85 0.98
C GLY A 20 4.21 1.10 1.76
N VAL A 21 5.00 0.06 2.06
CA VAL A 21 6.33 0.22 2.69
C VAL A 21 7.31 0.90 1.74
N ALA A 22 7.31 0.52 0.45
CA ALA A 22 8.13 1.17 -0.56
C ALA A 22 7.75 2.65 -0.73
N GLU A 23 6.45 2.95 -0.72
CA GLU A 23 5.92 4.30 -0.78
C GLU A 23 6.37 5.12 0.42
N ALA A 24 6.24 4.56 1.63
CA ALA A 24 6.65 5.21 2.88
C ALA A 24 8.13 5.63 2.84
N ARG A 25 8.99 4.83 2.19
CA ARG A 25 10.43 5.12 2.00
C ARG A 25 10.71 6.14 0.90
N SER A 26 9.77 6.37 0.00
CA SER A 26 9.93 7.31 -1.11
C SER A 26 9.56 8.75 -0.79
N TYR A 27 8.84 9.01 0.33
CA TYR A 27 8.60 10.37 0.81
C TYR A 27 9.90 11.09 1.17
N THR A 28 9.97 12.38 0.86
CA THR A 28 11.12 13.25 1.22
C THR A 28 11.16 13.53 2.72
N ASP A 29 12.31 13.95 3.24
CA ASP A 29 12.43 14.28 4.67
C ASP A 29 11.52 15.45 5.06
N GLU A 30 11.36 16.45 4.19
CA GLU A 30 10.39 17.55 4.39
C GLU A 30 8.94 17.05 4.50
N GLN A 31 8.54 16.08 3.68
CA GLN A 31 7.18 15.49 3.75
C GLN A 31 6.99 14.69 5.05
N ARG A 32 8.03 13.99 5.50
CA ARG A 32 7.99 13.20 6.74
C ARG A 32 7.94 14.07 7.98
N THR A 33 8.65 15.20 8.00
CA THR A 33 8.71 16.11 9.17
C THR A 33 7.41 16.87 9.40
N ARG A 34 6.60 17.11 8.35
CA ARG A 34 5.26 17.72 8.49
C ARG A 34 4.29 16.88 9.30
N ALA A 35 4.40 15.55 9.25
CA ALA A 35 3.52 14.65 9.98
C ALA A 35 4.19 13.32 10.38
N PRO A 36 5.18 13.34 11.29
CA PRO A 36 6.07 12.21 11.55
C PRO A 36 5.36 11.01 12.16
N ARG A 37 4.36 11.24 13.02
CA ARG A 37 3.55 10.16 13.61
C ARG A 37 2.70 9.45 12.57
N LEU A 38 2.11 10.21 11.64
CA LEU A 38 1.27 9.65 10.57
C LEU A 38 2.09 8.90 9.54
N TRP A 39 3.28 9.41 9.18
CA TRP A 39 4.22 8.70 8.33
C TRP A 39 4.64 7.35 8.95
N ARG A 40 5.02 7.33 10.24
CA ARG A 40 5.36 6.08 10.94
C ARG A 40 4.17 5.13 11.03
N ALA A 41 2.98 5.65 11.30
CA ALA A 41 1.75 4.85 11.33
C ALA A 41 1.42 4.25 9.95
N TYR A 42 1.66 5.00 8.86
CA TYR A 42 1.47 4.52 7.50
C TYR A 42 2.46 3.40 7.16
N ALA A 43 3.74 3.60 7.48
CA ALA A 43 4.77 2.57 7.30
C ALA A 43 4.46 1.31 8.11
N ALA A 44 4.09 1.47 9.38
CA ALA A 44 3.75 0.37 10.27
C ALA A 44 2.49 -0.39 9.81
N SER A 45 1.42 0.33 9.45
CA SER A 45 0.19 -0.31 8.93
C SER A 45 0.43 -1.05 7.61
N SER A 46 1.26 -0.49 6.73
CA SER A 46 1.67 -1.17 5.48
C SER A 46 2.48 -2.44 5.75
N ALA A 47 3.39 -2.40 6.73
CA ALA A 47 4.15 -3.58 7.15
C ALA A 47 3.24 -4.66 7.77
N VAL A 48 2.31 -4.27 8.65
CA VAL A 48 1.30 -5.18 9.22
C VAL A 48 0.46 -5.82 8.12
N CYS A 49 0.02 -5.04 7.15
CA CYS A 49 -0.73 -5.51 5.98
C CYS A 49 0.05 -6.60 5.21
N CYS A 50 1.34 -6.37 4.98
CA CYS A 50 2.23 -7.34 4.34
C CYS A 50 2.35 -8.64 5.17
N LEU A 51 2.60 -8.52 6.47
CA LEU A 51 2.72 -9.67 7.38
C LEU A 51 1.42 -10.48 7.48
N VAL A 52 0.27 -9.81 7.53
CA VAL A 52 -1.04 -10.46 7.52
C VAL A 52 -1.26 -11.21 6.21
N GLY A 53 -0.91 -10.62 5.07
CA GLY A 53 -0.97 -11.30 3.77
C GLY A 53 -0.11 -12.56 3.72
N VAL A 54 1.18 -12.45 4.09
CA VAL A 54 2.12 -13.59 4.10
C VAL A 54 1.66 -14.67 5.07
N GLY A 55 1.27 -14.28 6.30
CA GLY A 55 0.76 -15.20 7.30
C GLY A 55 -0.51 -15.90 6.86
N SER A 56 -1.40 -15.20 6.16
CA SER A 56 -2.64 -15.77 5.62
C SER A 56 -2.37 -16.78 4.50
N VAL A 57 -1.43 -16.49 3.59
CA VAL A 57 -1.01 -17.45 2.55
C VAL A 57 -0.39 -18.70 3.20
N ALA A 58 0.53 -18.52 4.14
CA ALA A 58 1.17 -19.64 4.84
C ALA A 58 0.15 -20.50 5.60
N TRP A 59 -0.80 -19.88 6.29
CA TRP A 59 -1.87 -20.55 7.03
C TRP A 59 -2.78 -21.38 6.13
N LEU A 60 -3.21 -20.83 4.99
CA LEU A 60 -4.03 -21.57 4.04
C LEU A 60 -3.24 -22.70 3.36
N ALA A 61 -1.96 -22.46 3.06
CA ALA A 61 -1.07 -23.48 2.48
C ALA A 61 -0.84 -24.66 3.45
N SER A 62 -0.85 -24.43 4.76
CA SER A 62 -0.75 -25.49 5.78
C SER A 62 -2.08 -26.18 6.09
N GLY A 63 -3.16 -25.92 5.33
CA GLY A 63 -4.48 -26.52 5.57
C GLY A 63 -5.29 -25.85 6.67
N GLY A 64 -4.92 -24.63 7.07
CA GLY A 64 -5.62 -23.85 8.08
C GLY A 64 -7.02 -23.40 7.65
N THR A 65 -7.87 -23.09 8.63
CA THR A 65 -9.25 -22.67 8.37
C THR A 65 -9.33 -21.24 7.82
N LEU A 66 -10.42 -20.93 7.10
CA LEU A 66 -10.62 -19.60 6.47
C LEU A 66 -11.00 -18.50 7.46
N TRP A 67 -11.54 -18.87 8.62
CA TRP A 67 -12.13 -17.91 9.55
C TRP A 67 -11.13 -16.85 10.04
N PRO A 68 -9.91 -17.20 10.50
CA PRO A 68 -8.91 -16.21 10.91
C PRO A 68 -8.50 -15.29 9.75
N VAL A 69 -8.29 -15.87 8.57
CA VAL A 69 -7.90 -15.11 7.37
C VAL A 69 -8.96 -14.07 7.03
N SER A 70 -10.23 -14.45 7.04
CA SER A 70 -11.33 -13.53 6.69
C SER A 70 -11.41 -12.32 7.63
N GLY A 71 -11.22 -12.52 8.93
CA GLY A 71 -11.25 -11.43 9.91
C GLY A 71 -10.03 -10.53 9.80
N PHE A 72 -8.82 -11.11 9.88
CA PHE A 72 -7.58 -10.33 9.88
C PHE A 72 -7.31 -9.63 8.56
N ALA A 73 -7.56 -10.29 7.42
CA ALA A 73 -7.38 -9.69 6.10
C ALA A 73 -8.27 -8.46 5.92
N SER A 74 -9.55 -8.57 6.30
CA SER A 74 -10.52 -7.48 6.15
C SER A 74 -10.17 -6.27 7.03
N LEU A 75 -9.77 -6.52 8.28
CA LEU A 75 -9.35 -5.46 9.22
C LEU A 75 -8.06 -4.78 8.76
N ALA A 76 -7.07 -5.55 8.30
CA ALA A 76 -5.78 -5.02 7.89
C ALA A 76 -5.86 -4.24 6.57
N ALA A 77 -6.74 -4.61 5.64
CA ALA A 77 -6.84 -4.00 4.31
C ALA A 77 -7.16 -2.50 4.35
N ALA A 78 -8.05 -2.07 5.25
CA ALA A 78 -8.53 -0.69 5.30
C ALA A 78 -7.54 0.27 6.00
N LEU A 79 -6.70 -0.26 6.88
CA LEU A 79 -5.88 0.56 7.79
C LEU A 79 -4.85 1.43 7.05
N PRO A 80 -4.04 0.91 6.10
CA PRO A 80 -3.08 1.73 5.37
C PRO A 80 -3.74 2.85 4.57
N CYS A 81 -4.88 2.57 3.93
CA CYS A 81 -5.62 3.55 3.12
C CYS A 81 -6.10 4.72 3.97
N PHE A 82 -6.66 4.45 5.16
CA PHE A 82 -7.12 5.50 6.06
C PHE A 82 -5.96 6.35 6.59
N VAL A 83 -4.86 5.71 7.00
CA VAL A 83 -3.69 6.42 7.51
C VAL A 83 -3.00 7.22 6.41
N GLN A 84 -2.93 6.71 5.18
CA GLN A 84 -2.39 7.41 4.02
C GLN A 84 -3.20 8.66 3.68
N ALA A 85 -4.53 8.54 3.62
CA ALA A 85 -5.41 9.68 3.35
C ALA A 85 -5.23 10.78 4.42
N ARG A 86 -5.12 10.39 5.69
CA ARG A 86 -4.86 11.34 6.79
C ARG A 86 -3.47 11.95 6.69
N PHE A 87 -2.45 11.16 6.33
CA PHE A 87 -1.09 11.65 6.13
C PHE A 87 -1.02 12.67 5.00
N HIS A 88 -1.60 12.37 3.83
CA HIS A 88 -1.61 13.28 2.67
C HIS A 88 -2.29 14.61 2.99
N ARG A 89 -3.46 14.57 3.65
CA ARG A 89 -4.17 15.79 4.09
C ARG A 89 -3.35 16.61 5.08
N THR A 90 -2.63 15.97 5.99
CA THR A 90 -1.86 16.67 7.04
C THR A 90 -0.55 17.23 6.52
N ALA A 91 0.12 16.51 5.61
CA ALA A 91 1.41 16.87 5.06
C ALA A 91 1.31 17.71 3.78
N THR A 92 0.09 18.09 3.37
CA THR A 92 -0.23 18.80 2.12
C THR A 92 0.42 18.16 0.90
N ILE A 93 0.24 16.84 0.78
CA ILE A 93 0.75 16.04 -0.34
C ILE A 93 -0.41 15.79 -1.29
N ASP A 94 -0.34 16.37 -2.49
CA ASP A 94 -1.41 16.22 -3.49
C ASP A 94 -1.36 14.88 -4.22
N ARG A 95 -0.15 14.29 -4.36
CA ARG A 95 0.04 13.04 -5.11
C ARG A 95 1.08 12.15 -4.46
N SER A 96 0.81 10.84 -4.50
CA SER A 96 1.78 9.83 -4.08
C SER A 96 3.05 9.90 -4.95
N PRO A 97 4.25 9.85 -4.34
CA PRO A 97 5.52 9.82 -5.08
C PRO A 97 5.66 8.58 -5.99
N LEU A 98 5.11 7.42 -5.58
CA LEU A 98 5.10 6.23 -6.45
C LEU A 98 4.18 6.41 -7.64
N ALA A 99 3.01 7.06 -7.46
CA ALA A 99 2.11 7.35 -8.56
C ALA A 99 2.77 8.27 -9.60
N GLY A 100 3.55 9.27 -9.16
CA GLY A 100 4.36 10.12 -10.04
C GLY A 100 5.39 9.31 -10.84
N ARG A 101 6.19 8.46 -10.16
CA ARG A 101 7.20 7.61 -10.82
C ARG A 101 6.59 6.61 -11.80
N LEU A 102 5.46 6.00 -11.43
CA LEU A 102 4.76 5.07 -12.31
C LEU A 102 4.24 5.78 -13.56
N ALA A 103 3.65 6.96 -13.40
CA ALA A 103 3.19 7.77 -14.53
C ALA A 103 4.35 8.12 -15.48
N GLU A 104 5.52 8.47 -14.95
CA GLU A 104 6.72 8.77 -15.75
C GLU A 104 7.22 7.52 -16.51
N VAL A 105 7.30 6.36 -15.84
CA VAL A 105 7.72 5.10 -16.48
C VAL A 105 6.73 4.67 -17.57
N VAL A 106 5.43 4.81 -17.31
CA VAL A 106 4.37 4.50 -18.27
C VAL A 106 4.44 5.44 -19.47
N ALA A 107 4.58 6.76 -19.25
CA ALA A 107 4.73 7.74 -20.32
C ALA A 107 5.95 7.43 -21.20
N ARG A 108 7.09 7.10 -20.57
CA ARG A 108 8.33 6.72 -21.27
C ARG A 108 8.18 5.45 -22.10
N LYS A 109 7.49 4.42 -21.58
CA LYS A 109 7.32 3.14 -22.30
C LYS A 109 6.24 3.18 -23.38
N LEU A 110 5.20 3.99 -23.19
CA LEU A 110 4.11 4.13 -24.16
C LEU A 110 4.36 5.25 -25.19
N ASN A 111 5.53 5.90 -25.15
CA ASN A 111 5.93 6.94 -26.09
C ASN A 111 4.92 8.09 -26.18
N PHE A 112 4.26 8.42 -25.06
CA PHE A 112 3.52 9.66 -24.98
C PHE A 112 4.54 10.79 -24.95
N PRO A 113 4.59 11.68 -25.96
CA PRO A 113 5.35 12.91 -25.82
C PRO A 113 4.77 13.63 -24.60
N GLU A 114 5.66 14.16 -23.75
CA GLU A 114 5.28 14.97 -22.60
C GLU A 114 4.11 15.86 -23.01
N ALA A 115 3.00 15.78 -22.29
CA ALA A 115 1.96 16.78 -22.37
C ALA A 115 2.62 18.10 -21.96
N THR A 116 3.15 18.77 -22.97
CA THR A 116 3.71 20.09 -22.93
C THR A 116 2.52 20.99 -22.67
N GLY A 117 2.38 21.41 -21.42
CA GLY A 117 1.50 22.50 -21.02
C GLY A 117 0.75 22.19 -19.72
N GLN A 118 0.75 23.06 -18.73
CA GLN A 118 1.22 24.44 -18.69
C GLN A 118 1.14 24.91 -17.23
N ALA A 119 2.11 25.75 -16.85
CA ALA A 119 2.08 26.85 -15.87
C ALA A 119 1.51 26.59 -14.46
#